data_AF-A0A7K7KG08-F1
#
_entry.id   AF-A0A7K7KG08-F1
#
_cell.length_a   1.000
_cell.length_b   1.000
_cell.length_c   1.000
_cell.angle_alpha   90.00
_cell.angle_beta   90.00
_cell.angle_gamma   90.00
#
_symmetry.space_group_name_H-M   'P 1'
#
loop_
_entity.id
_entity.type
_entity.pdbx_description
1 polymer ?
#
loop_
_entity_poly.entity_id
_entity_poly.type
_entity_poly.pdbx_seq_one_letter_code
_entity_poly.pdbx_strand_id
1 'polypeptide(L)'
;SIGTPSYSPPEWTHFGWYHGEAATIWSLGILLHQMVCGEHPFRRGWNLSWGQLQLPQGLSQECKDLIRWCLSVNSLDRATLEDLFCDPWVQD
;
A
#
# COMPACT_ATOMS: atom_id res chain seq x y z
N SER A 1 8.85 -10.71 -15.63
CA SER A 1 9.97 -9.90 -15.12
C SER A 1 10.00 -10.05 -13.61
N ILE A 2 11.17 -10.08 -12.98
CA ILE A 2 11.27 -9.97 -11.52
C ILE A 2 11.14 -8.47 -11.23
N GLY A 3 10.02 -8.05 -10.63
CA GLY A 3 9.81 -6.66 -10.23
C GLY A 3 10.81 -6.21 -9.16
N THR A 4 10.69 -4.96 -8.68
CA THR A 4 11.50 -4.48 -7.56
C THR A 4 11.05 -5.16 -6.25
N PRO A 5 11.87 -6.00 -5.59
CA PRO A 5 11.41 -6.83 -4.48
C PRO A 5 10.80 -6.04 -3.30
N SER A 6 11.26 -4.82 -3.04
CA SER A 6 10.71 -3.95 -1.99
C SER A 6 9.25 -3.53 -2.24
N TYR A 7 8.77 -3.61 -3.48
CA TYR A 7 7.39 -3.30 -3.87
C TYR A 7 6.51 -4.54 -3.99
N SER A 8 7.06 -5.73 -3.69
CA SER A 8 6.28 -6.97 -3.77
C SER A 8 5.27 -7.05 -2.62
N PRO A 9 4.06 -7.56 -2.87
CA PRO A 9 3.05 -7.71 -1.83
C PRO A 9 3.37 -8.89 -0.90
N PRO A 10 2.81 -8.94 0.31
CA PRO A 10 3.17 -9.95 1.32
C PRO A 10 2.85 -11.38 0.88
N GLU A 11 1.79 -11.58 0.09
CA GLU A 11 1.42 -12.88 -0.48
C GLU A 11 2.49 -13.47 -1.40
N TRP A 12 3.29 -12.64 -2.07
CA TRP A 12 4.44 -13.13 -2.85
C TRP A 12 5.47 -13.80 -1.95
N THR A 13 5.82 -13.14 -0.84
CA THR A 13 6.79 -13.66 0.13
C THR A 13 6.27 -14.89 0.85
N HIS A 14 4.96 -14.96 1.11
CA HIS A 14 4.36 -16.04 1.87
C HIS A 14 3.98 -17.26 1.02
N PHE A 15 3.43 -17.06 -0.18
CA PHE A 15 2.90 -18.12 -1.04
C PHE A 15 3.67 -18.31 -2.35
N GLY A 16 4.53 -17.37 -2.75
CA GLY A 16 5.25 -17.42 -4.02
C GLY A 16 4.37 -17.11 -5.24
N TRP A 17 3.19 -16.52 -5.05
CA TRP A 17 2.32 -16.05 -6.13
C TRP A 17 1.43 -14.89 -5.64
N TYR A 18 0.87 -14.14 -6.59
CA TYR A 18 -0.04 -13.02 -6.32
C TYR A 18 -0.97 -12.78 -7.52
N HIS A 19 -2.10 -12.11 -7.28
CA HIS A 19 -2.96 -11.59 -8.35
C HIS A 19 -2.45 -10.22 -8.81
N GLY A 20 -2.32 -10.04 -10.14
CA GLY A 20 -1.69 -8.85 -10.72
C GLY A 20 -2.35 -7.52 -10.33
N GLU A 21 -3.69 -7.49 -10.26
CA GLU A 21 -4.45 -6.30 -9.88
C GLU A 21 -4.18 -5.90 -8.42
N ALA A 22 -4.39 -6.81 -7.47
CA ALA A 22 -4.12 -6.57 -6.06
C ALA A 22 -2.64 -6.24 -5.77
N ALA A 23 -1.71 -6.82 -6.53
CA ALA A 23 -0.28 -6.49 -6.45
C ALA A 23 0.03 -5.10 -7.00
N THR A 24 -0.69 -4.67 -8.05
CA THR A 24 -0.57 -3.31 -8.60
C THR A 24 -1.00 -2.28 -7.54
N ILE A 25 -2.16 -2.49 -6.92
CA ILE A 25 -2.69 -1.61 -5.85
C ILE A 25 -1.73 -1.52 -4.67
N TRP A 26 -1.14 -2.64 -4.26
CA TRP A 26 -0.10 -2.65 -3.23
C TRP A 26 1.09 -1.76 -3.61
N SER A 27 1.63 -1.94 -4.82
CA SER A 27 2.78 -1.16 -5.28
C SER A 27 2.47 0.34 -5.40
N LEU A 28 1.24 0.69 -5.79
CA LEU A 28 0.74 2.07 -5.81
C LEU A 28 0.65 2.65 -4.39
N GLY A 29 0.19 1.87 -3.41
CA GLY A 29 0.19 2.28 -2.00
C GLY A 29 1.59 2.59 -1.47
N ILE A 30 2.59 1.78 -1.84
CA ILE A 30 4.00 2.04 -1.49
C ILE A 30 4.49 3.34 -2.13
N LEU A 31 4.22 3.53 -3.43
CA LEU A 31 4.61 4.74 -4.16
C LEU A 31 3.96 5.98 -3.58
N LEU A 32 2.65 5.93 -3.31
CA LEU A 32 1.90 7.02 -2.70
C LEU A 32 2.50 7.41 -1.35
N HIS A 33 2.74 6.43 -0.47
CA HIS A 33 3.41 6.67 0.79
C HIS A 33 4.77 7.36 0.58
N GLN A 34 5.59 6.87 -0.35
CA GLN A 34 6.89 7.49 -0.64
C GLN A 34 6.77 8.93 -1.12
N MET A 35 5.77 9.25 -1.93
CA MET A 35 5.54 10.61 -2.42
C MET A 35 5.17 11.57 -1.29
N VAL A 36 4.34 11.15 -0.33
CA VAL A 36 3.85 12.03 0.74
C VAL A 36 4.70 12.03 2.00
N CYS A 37 5.41 10.93 2.30
CA CYS A 37 6.27 10.78 3.47
C CYS A 37 7.77 10.92 3.16
N GLY A 38 8.18 10.83 1.89
CA GLY A 38 9.59 10.88 1.47
C GLY A 38 10.40 9.61 1.76
N GLU A 39 9.79 8.54 2.29
CA GLU A 39 10.47 7.28 2.56
C GLU A 39 9.61 6.04 2.32
N HIS A 40 10.27 4.89 2.17
CA HIS A 40 9.59 3.61 1.98
C HIS A 40 8.86 3.19 3.27
N PRO A 41 7.56 2.81 3.21
CA PRO A 41 6.75 2.53 4.41
C PRO A 41 7.33 1.43 5.30
N PHE A 42 8.04 0.47 4.70
CA PHE A 42 8.64 -0.67 5.40
C PHE A 42 10.17 -0.60 5.50
N ARG A 43 10.77 0.60 5.36
CA ARG A 43 12.23 0.79 5.43
C ARG A 43 12.84 0.24 6.73
N ARG A 44 12.11 0.34 7.84
CA ARG A 44 12.51 -0.15 9.18
C ARG A 44 12.08 -1.59 9.45
N GLY A 45 11.62 -2.31 8.43
CA GLY A 45 11.08 -3.66 8.53
C GLY A 45 9.55 -3.67 8.60
N TRP A 46 8.97 -4.72 8.04
CA TRP A 46 7.55 -5.00 8.14
C TRP A 46 7.26 -5.65 9.50
N ASN A 47 6.61 -4.92 10.41
CA ASN A 47 6.27 -5.47 11.72
C ASN A 47 4.86 -6.08 11.70
N LEU A 48 4.79 -7.37 11.35
CA LEU A 48 3.54 -8.16 11.37
C LEU A 48 2.83 -8.08 12.72
N SER A 49 3.56 -7.91 13.81
CA SER A 49 3.04 -7.97 15.18
C SER A 49 2.13 -6.80 15.53
N TRP A 50 2.25 -5.66 14.83
CA TRP A 50 1.46 -4.47 15.13
C TRP A 50 0.44 -4.12 14.05
N GLY A 51 0.54 -4.71 12.85
CA GLY A 51 -0.40 -4.50 11.75
C GLY A 51 -0.63 -3.05 11.33
N GLN A 52 0.12 -2.09 11.91
CA GLN A 52 -0.16 -0.67 11.80
C GLN A 52 0.98 0.03 11.09
N LEU A 53 0.73 0.36 9.83
CA LEU A 53 1.47 1.37 9.12
C LEU A 53 1.39 2.70 9.88
N GLN A 54 2.55 3.16 10.37
CA GLN A 54 2.66 4.42 11.07
C GLN A 54 2.74 5.55 10.05
N LEU A 55 1.79 6.48 10.11
CA LEU A 55 1.70 7.61 9.18
C LEU A 55 1.89 8.93 9.95
N PRO A 56 2.59 9.92 9.39
CA PRO A 56 2.78 11.22 10.03
C PRO A 56 1.45 11.90 10.38
N GLN A 57 1.39 12.58 11.52
CA GLN A 57 0.17 13.28 11.94
C GLN A 57 -0.27 14.36 10.95
N GLY A 58 0.68 15.02 10.28
CA GLY A 58 0.44 16.12 9.33
C GLY A 58 -0.20 15.72 8.00
N LEU A 59 -0.37 14.44 7.70
CA LEU A 59 -1.15 14.01 6.53
C LEU A 59 -2.65 14.16 6.80
N SER A 60 -3.43 14.47 5.75
CA SER A 60 -4.89 14.45 5.84
C SER A 60 -5.40 13.05 6.19
N GLN A 61 -6.60 12.96 6.75
CA GLN A 61 -7.14 11.67 7.16
C GLN A 61 -7.45 10.80 5.93
N GLU A 62 -7.95 11.42 4.87
CA GLU A 62 -8.27 10.83 3.58
C GLU A 62 -7.03 10.19 2.94
N CYS A 63 -5.90 10.90 2.94
CA CYS A 63 -4.61 10.37 2.46
C CYS A 63 -4.19 9.13 3.25
N LYS A 64 -4.33 9.19 4.58
CA LYS A 64 -3.93 8.08 5.45
C LYS A 64 -4.78 6.85 5.21
N ASP A 65 -6.08 7.04 5.00
CA ASP A 65 -7.02 5.96 4.80
C ASP A 65 -6.84 5.31 3.44
N LEU A 66 -6.61 6.11 2.39
CA LEU A 66 -6.26 5.60 1.06
C LEU A 66 -4.97 4.76 1.08
N ILE A 67 -3.91 5.25 1.74
CA ILE A 67 -2.65 4.51 1.87
C ILE A 67 -2.86 3.18 2.60
N ARG A 68 -3.61 3.20 3.72
CA ARG A 68 -3.91 1.97 4.48
C ARG A 68 -4.71 0.97 3.66
N TRP A 69 -5.69 1.45 2.89
CA TRP A 69 -6.54 0.60 2.07
C TRP A 69 -5.74 -0.07 0.95
N CYS A 70 -4.84 0.66 0.29
CA CYS A 70 -3.92 0.08 -0.70
C CYS A 70 -2.98 -0.97 -0.07
N LEU A 71 -2.53 -0.74 1.16
CA LEU A 71 -1.57 -1.56 1.89
C LEU A 71 -2.21 -2.58 2.83
N SER A 72 -3.47 -2.94 2.59
CA SER A 72 -4.14 -4.05 3.27
C SER A 72 -3.36 -5.35 3.06
N VAL A 73 -3.09 -6.06 4.17
CA VAL A 73 -2.33 -7.32 4.15
C VAL A 73 -3.06 -8.38 3.33
N ASN A 74 -4.36 -8.54 3.59
CA ASN A 74 -5.23 -9.38 2.79
C ASN A 74 -5.49 -8.70 1.44
N SER A 75 -5.16 -9.39 0.35
CA SER A 75 -5.31 -8.89 -1.01
C SER A 75 -6.76 -8.60 -1.40
N LEU A 76 -7.72 -9.26 -0.75
CA LEU A 76 -9.16 -9.06 -1.01
C LEU A 76 -9.72 -7.80 -0.33
N ASP A 77 -9.01 -7.25 0.65
CA ASP A 77 -9.40 -6.05 1.37
C ASP A 77 -8.76 -4.78 0.77
N ARG A 78 -8.03 -4.92 -0.34
CA ARG A 78 -7.42 -3.80 -1.06
C ARG A 78 -8.45 -3.14 -1.98
N ALA A 79 -8.27 -1.84 -2.23
CA ALA A 79 -9.02 -1.10 -3.24
C ALA A 79 -8.87 -1.73 -4.63
N THR A 80 -9.86 -1.54 -5.50
CA THR A 80 -9.70 -1.70 -6.95
C THR A 80 -9.10 -0.43 -7.58
N LEU A 81 -8.70 -0.49 -8.85
CA LEU A 81 -8.23 0.73 -9.55
C LEU A 81 -9.36 1.75 -9.68
N GLU A 82 -10.57 1.29 -9.96
CA GLU A 82 -11.78 2.10 -10.04
C GLU A 82 -12.07 2.81 -8.71
N ASP A 83 -11.93 2.09 -7.59
CA ASP A 83 -12.06 2.68 -6.25
C ASP A 83 -11.07 3.82 -6.03
N LEU A 84 -9.79 3.64 -6.41
CA LEU A 84 -8.77 4.68 -6.26
C LEU A 84 -9.11 5.92 -7.08
N PHE A 85 -9.61 5.76 -8.31
CA PHE A 85 -10.02 6.90 -9.12
C PHE A 85 -11.21 7.66 -8.53
N CYS A 86 -12.09 6.98 -7.80
CA CYS A 86 -13.23 7.58 -7.14
C CYS A 86 -12.93 8.06 -5.71
N ASP A 87 -11.73 7.83 -5.18
CA ASP A 87 -11.38 8.19 -3.82
C ASP A 87 -11.37 9.73 -3.63
N PRO A 88 -11.95 10.26 -2.55
CA PRO A 88 -11.99 11.70 -2.31
C PRO A 88 -10.61 12.35 -2.31
N TRP A 89 -9.58 11.67 -1.82
CA TRP A 89 -8.23 12.23 -1.79
C TRP A 89 -7.61 12.37 -3.19
N VAL A 90 -8.05 11.54 -4.15
CA VAL A 90 -7.58 11.59 -5.54
C VAL A 90 -8.35 12.63 -6.37
N GLN A 91 -9.59 12.94 -5.97
CA GLN A 91 -10.47 13.88 -6.67
C GLN A 91 -10.35 15.34 -6.18
N ASP A 92 -9.72 15.57 -5.02
CA ASP A 92 -9.38 16.91 -4.50
C ASP A 92 -8.18 17.55 -5.24
#